data_AF-S4N9V7-F1
#
_entry.id   AF-S4N9V7-F1
#
_cell.length_a   1.000
_cell.length_b   1.000
_cell.length_c   1.000
_cell.angle_alpha   90.00
_cell.angle_beta   90.00
_cell.angle_gamma   90.00
#
_symmetry.space_group_name_H-M   'P 1'
#
loop_
_entity.id
_entity.type
_entity.pdbx_description
1 polymer ?
#
loop_
_entity_poly.entity_id
_entity_poly.type
_entity_poly.pdbx_seq_one_letter_code
_entity_poly.pdbx_strand_id
1 'polypeptide(L)'
;MDLPRGEAHRLDIDPPVSVFHTDDGELFAIDDTCTHQDASLADGWLEGCEVECPLHASKFNLKTGAVDAPPAKLPVRTHEVFVEDGMIYVRLSTAAPNLPPCIAARLAGGVA
;
A
#
# COMPACT_ATOMS: atom_id res chain seq x y z
N MET A 1 -4.59 -14.73 -9.71
CA MET A 1 -3.17 -14.92 -9.36
C MET A 1 -3.14 -15.41 -7.93
N ASP A 2 -2.29 -16.39 -7.63
CA ASP A 2 -2.06 -16.79 -6.25
C ASP A 2 -1.05 -15.81 -5.62
N LEU A 3 -1.36 -15.27 -4.44
CA LEU A 3 -0.47 -14.41 -3.67
C LEU A 3 -0.03 -15.24 -2.46
N PRO A 4 1.23 -15.71 -2.39
CA PRO A 4 1.74 -16.46 -1.25
C PRO A 4 1.69 -15.65 0.05
N ARG A 5 1.66 -16.35 1.19
CA ARG A 5 1.82 -15.73 2.50
C ARG A 5 3.23 -15.15 2.64
N GLY A 6 3.34 -14.03 3.34
CA GLY A 6 4.58 -13.27 3.49
C GLY A 6 4.94 -12.41 2.27
N GLU A 7 4.11 -12.40 1.23
CA GLU A 7 4.37 -11.66 0.00
C GLU A 7 3.40 -10.49 -0.21
N ALA A 8 3.80 -9.60 -1.13
CA ALA A 8 2.99 -8.50 -1.60
C ALA A 8 2.88 -8.51 -3.13
N HIS A 9 1.77 -8.00 -3.65
CA HIS A 9 1.55 -7.79 -5.07
C HIS A 9 1.08 -6.37 -5.35
N ARG A 10 1.85 -5.66 -6.17
CA ARG A 10 1.55 -4.30 -6.62
C ARG A 10 0.63 -4.33 -7.84
N LEU A 11 -0.49 -3.64 -7.72
CA LEU A 11 -1.40 -3.34 -8.83
C LEU A 11 -0.93 -2.05 -9.52
N ASP A 12 -0.52 -2.17 -10.78
CA ASP A 12 -0.11 -1.04 -11.62
C ASP A 12 -1.30 -0.22 -12.15
N ILE A 13 -2.08 0.32 -11.22
CA ILE A 13 -3.12 1.34 -11.45
C ILE A 13 -2.60 2.72 -11.05
N ASP A 14 -3.40 3.78 -11.25
CA ASP A 14 -3.01 5.14 -10.93
C ASP A 14 -3.97 5.80 -9.92
N PRO A 15 -3.53 6.10 -8.67
CA PRO A 15 -2.23 5.74 -8.08
C PRO A 15 -2.11 4.23 -7.79
N PRO A 16 -0.89 3.67 -7.68
CA PRO A 16 -0.68 2.24 -7.47
C PRO A 16 -1.14 1.79 -6.08
N VAL A 17 -1.61 0.56 -6.00
CA VAL A 17 -2.13 -0.08 -4.78
C VAL A 17 -1.45 -1.42 -4.60
N SER A 18 -1.05 -1.76 -3.38
CA SER A 18 -0.40 -3.03 -3.08
C SER A 18 -1.25 -3.88 -2.16
N VAL A 19 -1.36 -5.16 -2.50
CA VAL A 19 -2.03 -6.19 -1.70
C VAL A 19 -0.96 -6.96 -0.94
N PHE A 20 -1.13 -7.10 0.37
CA PHE A 20 -0.23 -7.81 1.28
C PHE A 20 -0.93 -9.04 1.83
N HIS A 21 -0.24 -10.18 1.83
CA HIS A 21 -0.71 -11.41 2.45
C HIS A 21 0.18 -11.75 3.63
N THR A 22 -0.32 -11.54 4.85
CA THR A 22 0.47 -11.75 6.06
C THR A 22 0.79 -13.23 6.26
N ASP A 23 1.82 -13.52 7.06
CA ASP A 23 2.16 -14.90 7.43
C ASP A 23 1.00 -15.64 8.14
N ASP A 24 0.17 -14.89 8.86
CA ASP A 24 -1.04 -15.38 9.53
C ASP A 24 -2.21 -15.64 8.57
N GLY A 25 -2.06 -15.26 7.28
CA GLY A 25 -3.05 -15.49 6.23
C GLY A 25 -4.12 -14.39 6.11
N GLU A 26 -3.90 -13.22 6.70
CA GLU A 26 -4.77 -12.06 6.50
C GLU A 26 -4.36 -11.31 5.22
N LEU A 27 -5.34 -10.73 4.52
CA LEU A 27 -5.11 -9.93 3.32
C LEU A 27 -5.45 -8.47 3.60
N PHE A 28 -4.55 -7.57 3.18
CA PHE A 28 -4.73 -6.12 3.28
C PHE A 28 -4.35 -5.45 1.98
N ALA A 29 -4.94 -4.28 1.71
CA ALA A 29 -4.54 -3.45 0.58
C ALA A 29 -4.41 -1.99 1.01
N ILE A 30 -3.32 -1.36 0.61
CA ILE A 30 -3.00 0.05 0.86
C ILE A 30 -2.49 0.71 -0.41
N ASP A 31 -2.51 2.05 -0.46
CA ASP A 31 -1.71 2.79 -1.45
C ASP A 31 -0.27 2.27 -1.42
N ASP A 32 0.29 1.97 -2.59
CA ASP A 32 1.63 1.37 -2.69
C ASP A 32 2.73 2.39 -2.44
N THR A 33 2.52 3.65 -2.83
CA THR A 33 3.56 4.67 -2.69
C THR A 33 3.69 5.11 -1.25
N CYS A 34 4.89 4.99 -0.69
CA CYS A 34 5.21 5.53 0.63
C CYS A 34 4.89 7.03 0.71
N THR A 35 4.17 7.44 1.75
CA THR A 35 3.78 8.85 1.93
C THR A 35 4.95 9.78 2.24
N HIS A 36 6.12 9.22 2.57
CA HIS A 36 7.35 9.98 2.77
C HIS A 36 7.96 10.43 1.43
N GLN A 37 8.21 9.48 0.52
CA GLN A 37 8.92 9.67 -0.76
C GLN A 37 8.54 8.56 -1.76
N ASP A 38 8.88 8.74 -3.03
CA ASP A 38 8.59 7.81 -4.11
C ASP A 38 9.31 6.47 -3.94
N ALA A 39 8.68 5.55 -3.21
CA ALA A 39 9.11 4.18 -2.95
C ALA A 39 7.88 3.28 -2.89
N SER A 40 7.98 2.10 -3.53
CA SER A 40 6.98 1.03 -3.49
C SER A 40 7.02 0.34 -2.13
N LEU A 41 5.87 0.23 -1.48
CA LEU A 41 5.71 -0.53 -0.24
C LEU A 41 5.63 -2.04 -0.50
N ALA A 42 5.24 -2.46 -1.71
CA ALA A 42 5.35 -3.87 -2.10
C ALA A 42 6.80 -4.37 -2.16
N ASP A 43 7.77 -3.47 -2.35
CA ASP A 43 9.20 -3.80 -2.31
C ASP A 43 9.77 -3.77 -0.87
N GLY A 44 8.91 -3.53 0.13
CA GLY A 44 9.26 -3.43 1.54
C GLY A 44 9.32 -4.76 2.28
N TRP A 45 9.44 -4.67 3.60
CA TRP A 45 9.42 -5.82 4.51
C TRP A 45 8.05 -5.96 5.18
N LEU A 46 7.39 -7.10 4.97
CA LEU A 46 6.15 -7.46 5.62
C LEU A 46 6.44 -8.23 6.92
N GLU A 47 5.97 -7.72 8.05
CA GLU A 47 6.06 -8.42 9.34
C GLU A 47 4.75 -8.24 10.12
N GLY A 48 4.09 -9.36 10.42
CA GLY A 48 2.76 -9.33 11.07
C GLY A 48 1.75 -8.54 10.25
N CYS A 49 1.23 -7.44 10.82
CA CYS A 49 0.26 -6.55 10.17
C CYS A 49 0.87 -5.19 9.80
N GLU A 50 2.18 -5.14 9.58
CA GLU A 50 2.94 -3.93 9.30
C GLU A 50 3.81 -4.12 8.06
N VAL A 51 3.97 -3.07 7.26
CA VAL A 51 4.97 -3.01 6.19
C VAL A 51 6.02 -1.93 6.48
N GLU A 52 7.29 -2.31 6.40
CA GLU A 52 8.43 -1.41 6.47
C GLU A 52 8.88 -0.99 5.07
N CYS A 53 8.88 0.32 4.81
CA CYS A 53 9.32 0.91 3.55
C CYS A 53 10.81 0.64 3.29
N PRO A 54 11.18 0.16 2.10
CA PRO A 54 12.55 -0.29 1.81
C PRO A 54 13.56 0.86 1.73
N LEU A 55 13.09 2.10 1.59
CA LEU A 55 13.97 3.25 1.39
C LEU A 55 14.50 3.83 2.71
N HIS A 56 13.59 4.17 3.63
CA HIS A 56 13.91 4.87 4.88
C HIS A 56 13.23 4.26 6.12
N ALA A 57 12.76 3.02 6.02
CA ALA A 57 12.20 2.24 7.14
C ALA A 57 10.96 2.86 7.83
N SER A 58 10.20 3.71 7.14
CA SER A 58 8.85 4.08 7.63
C SER A 58 7.98 2.84 7.70
N LYS A 59 7.26 2.69 8.81
CA LYS A 59 6.38 1.55 9.02
C LYS A 59 4.92 1.97 8.94
N PHE A 60 4.12 1.16 8.28
CA PHE A 60 2.69 1.39 8.10
C PHE A 60 1.87 0.22 8.59
N ASN A 61 0.84 0.52 9.36
CA ASN A 61 -0.15 -0.45 9.79
C ASN A 61 -1.04 -0.85 8.61
N LEU A 62 -1.08 -2.13 8.25
CA LEU A 62 -1.88 -2.60 7.12
C LEU A 62 -3.40 -2.54 7.36
N LYS A 63 -3.83 -2.54 8.62
CA LYS A 63 -5.26 -2.50 8.98
C LYS A 63 -5.83 -1.08 8.90
N THR A 64 -5.04 -0.09 9.29
CA THR A 64 -5.51 1.29 9.47
C THR A 64 -4.85 2.29 8.52
N GLY A 65 -3.73 1.92 7.90
CA GLY A 65 -2.86 2.80 7.13
C GLY A 65 -2.02 3.75 7.98
N ALA A 66 -2.14 3.70 9.31
CA ALA A 66 -1.41 4.57 10.23
C ALA A 66 0.10 4.41 10.08
N VAL A 67 0.83 5.50 10.36
CA VAL A 67 2.28 5.46 10.45
C VAL A 67 2.66 4.96 11.84
N ASP A 68 3.24 3.77 11.90
CA ASP A 68 3.71 3.15 13.13
C ASP A 68 5.19 3.52 13.42
N ALA A 69 5.96 3.87 12.38
CA ALA A 69 7.30 4.44 12.52
C ALA A 69 7.64 5.53 11.49
N PRO A 70 8.33 6.62 11.90
CA PRO A 70 8.81 7.68 11.00
C PRO A 70 9.87 7.16 10.01
N PRO A 71 10.27 7.91 8.95
CA PRO A 71 10.05 9.34 8.69
C PRO A 71 8.71 9.76 8.07
N ALA A 72 7.85 8.84 7.63
CA ALA A 72 6.52 9.18 7.17
C ALA A 72 5.73 9.95 8.25
N LYS A 73 4.85 10.85 7.82
CA LYS A 73 4.02 11.68 8.72
C LYS A 73 2.52 11.57 8.45
N LEU A 74 2.17 11.02 7.29
CA LEU A 74 0.80 10.89 6.83
C LEU A 74 0.49 9.41 6.59
N PRO A 75 -0.73 8.96 6.91
CA PRO A 75 -1.11 7.57 6.71
C PRO A 75 -1.22 7.25 5.22
N VAL A 76 -0.99 6.00 4.85
CA VAL A 76 -1.45 5.48 3.56
C VAL A 76 -2.96 5.29 3.57
N ARG A 77 -3.61 5.39 2.41
CA ARG A 77 -5.01 5.03 2.28
C ARG A 77 -5.15 3.51 2.29
N THR A 78 -6.18 2.98 2.96
CA THR A 78 -6.54 1.57 2.91
C THR A 78 -7.62 1.30 1.86
N HIS A 79 -7.62 0.07 1.35
CA HIS A 79 -8.58 -0.44 0.37
C HIS A 79 -9.20 -1.73 0.92
N GLU A 80 -10.46 -1.98 0.59
CA GLU A 80 -11.15 -3.17 1.07
C GLU A 80 -10.74 -4.39 0.23
N VAL A 81 -10.37 -5.48 0.90
CA VAL A 81 -10.02 -6.75 0.27
C VAL A 81 -11.07 -7.79 0.63
N PHE A 82 -11.49 -8.57 -0.37
CA PHE A 82 -12.40 -9.70 -0.17
C PHE A 82 -12.03 -10.84 -1.12
N VAL A 83 -12.37 -12.06 -0.70
CA VAL A 83 -12.10 -13.28 -1.47
C VAL A 83 -13.43 -13.90 -1.90
N GLU A 84 -13.59 -14.12 -3.19
CA GLU A 84 -14.77 -14.77 -3.78
C GLU A 84 -14.30 -15.79 -4.82
N ASP A 85 -14.76 -17.04 -4.70
CA ASP A 85 -14.36 -18.16 -5.58
C ASP A 85 -12.84 -18.35 -5.73
N GLY A 86 -12.09 -18.13 -4.63
CA GLY A 86 -10.63 -18.24 -4.61
C GLY A 86 -9.89 -17.10 -5.30
N MET A 87 -10.60 -16.04 -5.69
CA MET A 87 -10.04 -14.84 -6.31
C MET A 87 -10.01 -13.70 -5.30
N ILE A 88 -8.88 -13.00 -5.23
CA ILE A 88 -8.71 -11.81 -4.39
C ILE A 88 -9.21 -10.59 -5.17
N TYR A 89 -10.13 -9.85 -4.57
CA TYR A 89 -10.66 -8.60 -5.10
C TYR A 89 -10.29 -7.44 -4.19
N VAL A 90 -9.96 -6.31 -4.81
CA VAL A 90 -9.68 -5.05 -4.13
C VAL A 90 -10.74 -4.03 -4.54
N ARG A 91 -11.55 -3.57 -3.58
CA ARG A 91 -12.44 -2.42 -3.78
C ARG A 91 -11.67 -1.15 -3.43
N LEU A 92 -11.47 -0.30 -4.45
CA LEU A 92 -10.71 0.92 -4.29
C LEU A 92 -11.45 1.93 -3.42
N SER A 93 -10.75 2.48 -2.42
CA SER A 93 -11.25 3.61 -1.64
C SER A 93 -11.31 4.88 -2.48
N THR A 94 -12.36 5.68 -2.29
CA THR A 94 -12.52 6.99 -2.92
C THR A 94 -11.92 8.14 -2.11
N ALA A 95 -11.32 7.85 -0.94
CA ALA A 95 -10.62 8.86 -0.15
C ALA A 95 -9.40 9.41 -0.92
N ALA A 96 -9.02 10.65 -0.66
CA ALA A 96 -7.81 11.22 -1.27
C ALA A 96 -6.55 10.51 -0.72
N PRO A 97 -5.58 10.15 -1.59
CA PRO A 97 -4.32 9.53 -1.15
C PRO A 97 -3.34 10.58 -0.61
N ASN A 98 -2.43 10.18 0.28
CA ASN A 98 -1.39 11.06 0.85
C ASN A 98 -0.05 10.93 0.10
N LEU A 99 -0.08 11.10 -1.22
CA LEU A 99 1.09 10.91 -2.07
C LEU A 99 2.16 11.97 -1.80
N PRO A 100 3.46 11.61 -1.87
CA PRO A 100 4.54 12.57 -1.71
C PRO A 100 4.46 13.67 -2.80
N PRO A 101 4.95 14.89 -2.53
CA PRO A 101 4.76 16.04 -3.44
C PRO A 101 5.23 15.81 -4.88
N CYS A 102 6.33 15.06 -5.07
CA CYS A 102 6.85 14.73 -6.39
C CYS A 102 5.87 13.87 -7.21
N ILE A 103 5.14 12.95 -6.56
CA ILE A 103 4.15 12.09 -7.21
C ILE A 103 2.82 12.81 -7.37
N ALA A 104 2.38 13.55 -6.34
CA ALA A 104 1.15 14.33 -6.42
C ALA A 104 1.16 15.31 -7.61
N ALA A 105 2.30 15.97 -7.85
CA ALA A 105 2.48 16.87 -9.00
C ALA A 105 2.40 16.13 -10.35
N ARG A 106 2.96 14.92 -10.45
CA ARG A 106 2.86 14.08 -11.66
C ARG A 106 1.41 13.72 -11.96
N LEU A 107 0.63 13.34 -10.96
CA LEU A 107 -0.77 12.93 -11.15
C LEU A 107 -1.69 14.11 -11.46
N ALA A 108 -1.46 15.27 -10.84
CA ALA A 108 -2.19 16.49 -11.15
C ALA A 108 -1.91 17.03 -12.56
N GLY A 109 -0.74 16.71 -13.14
CA GLY A 109 -0.33 17.11 -14.49
C GLY A 109 -0.80 16.17 -15.61
N GLY A 110 -1.48 15.06 -15.28
CA GLY A 110 -1.92 14.03 -16.22
C GLY A 110 -3.19 14.36 -17.02
N VAL A 111 -3.52 15.65 -17.20
CA VAL A 111 -4.57 16.10 -18.11
C VAL A 111 -3.96 17.06 -19.13
N ALA A 112 -3.45 16.49 -20.22
CA ALA A 112 -3.26 17.15 -21.51
C ALA A 112 -3.38 16.11 -22.62
#